data_AF-A0A518SAA6-F1
#
_entry.id   AF-A0A518SAA6-F1
#
_cell.length_a   1.000
_cell.length_b   1.000
_cell.length_c   1.000
_cell.angle_alpha   90.00
_cell.angle_beta   90.00
_cell.angle_gamma   90.00
#
_symmetry.space_group_name_H-M   'P 1'
#
loop_
_entity.id
_entity.type
_entity.pdbx_description
1 polymer ?
#
loop_
_entity_poly.entity_id
_entity_poly.type
_entity_poly.pdbx_seq_one_letter_code
_entity_poly.pdbx_strand_id
1 'polypeptide(L)' 'MLELLIELAEPLAFALGALVFSIAGAIIDLTAVSTYSGGQTMLALWLAFVGSAALYAGVFLFGSEARKRLAARGA' A
#
# COMPACT_ATOMS: atom_id res chain seq x y z
N MET A 1 9.04 -17.59 23.19
CA MET A 1 8.91 -17.52 21.70
C MET A 1 7.58 -16.96 21.25
N LEU A 2 6.45 -17.39 21.81
CA LEU A 2 5.12 -16.84 21.46
C LEU A 2 4.99 -15.34 21.75
N GLU A 3 5.61 -14.83 22.83
CA GLU A 3 5.63 -13.41 23.16
C GLU A 3 6.28 -12.56 22.06
N LEU A 4 7.40 -13.01 21.50
CA LEU A 4 8.08 -12.34 20.39
C LEU A 4 7.18 -12.30 19.14
N LEU A 5 6.45 -13.37 18.87
CA LEU A 5 5.55 -13.45 17.73
C LEU A 5 4.35 -12.49 17.88
N ILE A 6 3.76 -12.42 19.07
CA ILE A 6 2.69 -11.48 19.41
C ILE A 6 3.20 -10.05 19.33
N GLU A 7 4.42 -9.82 19.80
CA GLU A 7 5.08 -8.54 19.68
C GLU A 7 5.22 -8.13 18.20
N LEU A 8 5.71 -9.01 17.34
CA LEU A 8 5.99 -8.68 15.94
C LEU A 8 4.73 -8.62 15.08
N ALA A 9 3.62 -9.23 15.52
CA ALA A 9 2.38 -9.31 14.76
C ALA A 9 1.84 -7.93 14.35
N GLU A 10 1.93 -6.95 15.24
CA GLU A 10 1.41 -5.61 14.99
C GLU A 10 2.20 -4.83 13.90
N PRO A 11 3.54 -4.65 14.00
CA PRO A 11 4.29 -4.01 12.92
C PRO A 11 4.24 -4.82 11.62
N LEU A 12 4.15 -6.16 11.70
CA LEU A 12 3.98 -7.02 10.54
C LEU A 12 2.64 -6.76 9.84
N ALA A 13 1.54 -6.57 10.60
CA ALA A 13 0.24 -6.25 10.03
C ALA A 13 0.26 -4.92 9.26
N PHE A 14 0.94 -3.89 9.80
CA PHE A 14 1.13 -2.63 9.08
C PHE A 14 2.01 -2.79 7.84
N ALA A 15 3.09 -3.57 7.92
CA ALA A 15 3.94 -3.84 6.76
C ALA A 15 3.21 -4.62 5.66
N LEU A 16 2.37 -5.59 6.03
CA LEU A 16 1.52 -6.32 5.10
C LEU A 16 0.45 -5.42 4.48
N GLY A 17 -0.17 -4.55 5.28
CA GLY A 17 -1.08 -3.53 4.77
C GLY A 17 -0.40 -2.62 3.74
N ALA A 18 0.81 -2.15 4.04
CA ALA A 18 1.60 -1.34 3.11
C ALA A 18 1.84 -2.06 1.78
N LEU A 19 2.20 -3.34 1.86
CA LEU A 19 2.46 -4.18 0.69
C LEU A 19 1.20 -4.42 -0.13
N VAL A 20 0.07 -4.78 0.51
CA VAL A 20 -1.22 -5.01 -0.17
C VAL A 20 -1.69 -3.75 -0.88
N PHE A 21 -1.71 -2.60 -0.21
CA PHE A 21 -2.13 -1.34 -0.81
C PHE A 21 -1.21 -0.91 -1.96
N SER A 22 0.10 -1.15 -1.83
CA SER A 22 1.05 -0.80 -2.89
C SER A 22 0.87 -1.67 -4.14
N ILE A 23 0.73 -2.99 -3.97
CA ILE A 23 0.50 -3.91 -5.09
C ILE A 23 -0.85 -3.61 -5.75
N ALA A 24 -1.91 -3.43 -4.96
CA ALA A 24 -3.23 -3.10 -5.47
C ALA A 24 -3.20 -1.79 -6.27
N GLY A 25 -2.56 -0.74 -5.74
CA GLY A 25 -2.41 0.53 -6.44
C GLY A 25 -1.66 0.40 -7.76
N ALA A 26 -0.56 -0.36 -7.79
CA ALA A 26 0.20 -0.60 -9.01
C ALA A 26 -0.63 -1.37 -10.07
N ILE A 27 -1.41 -2.36 -9.67
CA ILE A 27 -2.31 -3.10 -10.58
C ILE A 27 -3.40 -2.17 -11.15
N ILE A 28 -3.96 -1.30 -10.31
CA ILE A 28 -4.97 -0.33 -10.74
C ILE A 28 -4.38 0.66 -11.75
N ASP A 29 -3.16 1.16 -11.52
CA ASP A 29 -2.48 2.07 -12.46
C ASP A 29 -2.14 1.37 -13.80
N LEU A 30 -1.71 0.11 -13.77
CA LEU A 30 -1.54 -0.68 -15.00
C LEU A 30 -2.87 -0.84 -15.77
N THR A 31 -3.97 -1.01 -15.02
CA THR A 31 -5.32 -1.06 -15.59
C THR A 31 -5.76 0.31 -16.14
N ALA A 32 -5.33 1.42 -15.53
CA ALA A 32 -5.58 2.75 -16.04
C ALA A 32 -4.91 2.95 -17.42
N VAL A 33 -3.67 2.49 -17.57
CA VAL A 33 -2.93 2.57 -18.84
C VAL A 33 -3.59 1.75 -19.94
N SER A 34 -4.04 0.53 -19.65
CA SER A 34 -4.76 -0.30 -20.63
C SER A 34 -6.12 0.30 -21.00
N THR A 35 -6.83 0.87 -20.01
CA THR A 35 -8.12 1.55 -20.22
C THR A 35 -7.97 2.80 -21.08
N TYR A 36 -6.89 3.57 -20.89
CA TYR A 36 -6.57 4.72 -21.73
C TYR A 36 -6.29 4.29 -23.17
N SER A 37 -5.52 3.23 -23.35
CA SER A 37 -5.24 2.64 -24.67
C SER A 37 -6.52 2.15 -25.37
N GLY A 38 -7.54 1.75 -24.59
CA GLY A 38 -8.87 1.39 -25.07
C GLY A 38 -9.79 2.57 -25.39
N GLY A 39 -9.31 3.82 -25.28
CA GLY A 39 -10.06 5.04 -25.61
C GLY A 39 -10.95 5.60 -24.48
N GLN A 40 -10.98 4.94 -23.32
CA GLN A 40 -11.83 5.32 -22.19
C GLN A 40 -11.11 6.29 -21.24
N THR A 41 -10.83 7.50 -21.72
CA THR A 41 -9.97 8.48 -21.02
C THR A 41 -10.47 8.85 -19.62
N MET A 42 -11.78 9.11 -19.44
CA MET A 42 -12.32 9.50 -18.14
C MET A 42 -12.17 8.39 -17.10
N LEU A 43 -12.46 7.13 -17.48
CA LEU A 43 -12.30 5.98 -16.61
C LEU A 43 -10.82 5.74 -16.28
N ALA A 44 -9.93 5.89 -17.26
CA ALA A 44 -8.49 5.78 -17.05
C ALA A 44 -7.97 6.80 -16.04
N LEU A 45 -8.40 8.07 -16.13
CA LEU A 45 -8.02 9.10 -15.16
C LEU A 45 -8.53 8.78 -13.75
N TRP A 46 -9.76 8.27 -13.65
CA TRP A 46 -10.31 7.85 -12.36
C TRP A 46 -9.51 6.68 -11.77
N LEU A 47 -9.19 5.67 -12.57
CA LEU A 47 -8.36 4.54 -12.14
C LEU A 47 -6.97 5.01 -11.70
N ALA A 48 -6.31 5.88 -12.47
CA ALA A 48 -5.00 6.43 -12.11
C ALA A 48 -5.04 7.20 -10.77
N PHE A 49 -6.11 7.95 -10.53
CA PHE A 49 -6.32 8.62 -9.24
C PHE A 49 -6.45 7.61 -8.09
N VAL A 50 -7.27 6.58 -8.26
CA VAL A 50 -7.47 5.54 -7.24
C VAL A 50 -6.20 4.73 -6.99
N GLY A 51 -5.48 4.35 -8.05
CA GLY A 51 -4.22 3.61 -7.96
C GLY A 51 -3.14 4.43 -7.24
N SER A 52 -3.01 5.70 -7.58
CA SER A 52 -2.13 6.65 -6.89
C SER A 52 -2.51 6.83 -5.41
N ALA A 53 -3.80 6.93 -5.09
CA ALA A 53 -4.27 7.03 -3.71
C ALA A 53 -3.97 5.75 -2.90
N ALA A 54 -4.14 4.57 -3.50
CA ALA A 54 -3.79 3.30 -2.89
C ALA A 54 -2.28 3.17 -2.65
N LEU A 55 -1.44 3.57 -3.62
CA LEU A 55 0.02 3.64 -3.45
C LEU A 55 0.41 4.58 -2.32
N TYR A 56 -0.19 5.77 -2.27
CA TYR A 56 0.04 6.72 -1.18
C TYR A 56 -0.33 6.12 0.18
N ALA A 57 -1.49 5.45 0.28
CA ALA A 57 -1.89 4.78 1.50
C ALA A 57 -0.88 3.70 1.92
N GLY A 58 -0.45 2.86 0.97
CA GLY A 58 0.54 1.82 1.22
C GLY A 58 1.86 2.37 1.75
N VAL A 59 2.43 3.37 1.06
CA VAL A 59 3.76 3.92 1.40
C VAL A 59 3.73 4.80 2.64
N PHE A 60 2.77 5.73 2.72
CA PHE A 60 2.76 6.77 3.74
C PHE A 60 1.89 6.46 4.95
N LEU A 61 0.71 5.85 4.80
CA LEU A 61 -0.14 5.55 5.95
C LEU A 61 0.36 4.29 6.66
N PHE A 62 0.47 3.18 5.93
CA PHE A 62 0.85 1.90 6.50
C PHE A 62 2.37 1.76 6.68
N GLY A 63 3.14 2.11 5.64
CA GLY A 63 4.60 1.97 5.67
C GLY A 63 5.29 2.86 6.71
N SER A 64 4.79 4.08 6.94
CA SER A 64 5.35 4.95 7.98
C SER A 64 5.05 4.44 9.39
N GLU A 65 3.86 3.90 9.61
CA GLU A 65 3.44 3.36 10.90
C GLU A 65 4.21 2.08 11.26
N ALA A 66 4.41 1.19 10.28
CA ALA A 66 5.28 0.03 10.44
C ALA A 66 6.70 0.44 10.87
N ARG A 67 7.30 1.45 10.21
CA ARG A 67 8.64 1.95 10.56
C ARG A 67 8.69 2.54 11.96
N LYS A 68 7.70 3.34 12.35
CA LYS A 68 7.64 3.93 13.70
C LYS A 68 7.61 2.85 14.78
N ARG A 69 6.78 1.82 14.58
CA ARG A 69 6.60 0.72 15.54
C ARG A 69 7.85 -0.16 15.65
N LEU A 70 8.58 -0.34 14.55
CA LEU A 70 9.89 -1.00 14.56
C LEU A 70 10.95 -0.16 15.26
N ALA A 71 11.01 1.15 14.98
CA ALA A 71 11.97 2.06 15.59
C ALA A 71 11.79 2.22 17.11
N ALA A 72 10.54 2.26 17.58
CA ALA A 72 10.21 2.33 19.01
C ALA A 72 10.65 1.11 19.83
N ARG A 73 11.08 0.03 19.17
CA ARG A 73 11.50 -1.24 19.80
C ARG A 73 13.00 -1.51 19.68
N GLY A 74 13.71 -0.72 18.88
CA GLY A 74 15.17 -0.77 18.77
C GLY A 74 15.90 0.27 19.64
N ALA A 75 15.17 1.11 20.38
CA ALA A 75 15.67 2.11 21.33
C ALA A 75 15.49 1.62 22.78
#